data_AF-A0A9P8KI44-F1
#
_entry.id   AF-A0A9P8KI44-F1
#
_cell.length_a   1.000
_cell.length_b   1.000
_cell.length_c   1.000
_cell.angle_alpha   90.00
_cell.angle_beta   90.00
_cell.angle_gamma   90.00
#
_symmetry.space_group_name_H-M   'P 1'
#
loop_
_entity.id
_entity.type
_entity.pdbx_description
1 polymer ?
#
loop_
_entity_poly.entity_id
_entity_poly.type
_entity_poly.pdbx_seq_one_letter_code
_entity_poly.pdbx_strand_id
1 'polypeptide(L)'
;MEAIPKVIEAFVTAVFKHAQSSQHCKNVETDYENMLPRHKDFPALEIQKTTRLNQARKDLETTEAQTAEATALLLDAFKAHFQPGPAPHQHQDCVSRSEFNRLKDQFRANRADAHEMEQLREQNNEMNKALMRVENDLDREMRANKRLENRLDDLENISRRTTKTIDATCGKYKSLEDLTAKDRLSFRTRCSALETEIDKSKTRHKAFDDYVYKSKASHEEHTQSLELYRQKVESLQQELKDQAVHPSVSPALHPPDPFLGNIESRLKAAEHSVAELKEDAKGEDSLIFEQLDELRTDLDKMHAKLNELQTAVDEVKRATLERVPEDLKPQLDYISRTVETHIDLLQRHEVRLNSVTTDELYRQMDSQFRQAYGVPNELRGIVQRQSKVEAICKTHHESFNNIHTRIEAMATELRGSKYIRS
;
A
#
# COMPACT_ATOMS: atom_id res chain seq x y z
N MET A 1 -96.03 10.15 -8.00
CA MET A 1 -95.55 8.97 -8.74
C MET A 1 -94.28 9.33 -9.53
N GLU A 2 -93.25 9.87 -8.85
CA GLU A 2 -91.99 10.37 -9.46
C GLU A 2 -90.71 9.80 -8.77
N ALA A 3 -90.85 8.88 -7.81
CA ALA A 3 -89.77 8.54 -6.88
C ALA A 3 -88.73 7.55 -7.44
N ILE A 4 -89.15 6.55 -8.23
CA ILE A 4 -88.24 5.46 -8.64
C ILE A 4 -87.10 5.92 -9.55
N PRO A 5 -87.34 6.71 -10.63
CA PRO A 5 -86.25 7.13 -11.50
C PRO A 5 -85.18 7.93 -10.75
N LYS A 6 -85.58 8.80 -9.81
CA LYS A 6 -84.67 9.59 -8.97
C LYS A 6 -83.88 8.73 -7.98
N VAL A 7 -84.49 7.68 -7.41
CA VAL A 7 -83.80 6.73 -6.52
C VAL A 7 -82.82 5.84 -7.28
N ILE A 8 -83.16 5.41 -8.50
CA ILE A 8 -82.25 4.68 -9.39
C ILE A 8 -81.06 5.56 -9.78
N GLU A 9 -81.30 6.82 -10.15
CA GLU A 9 -80.24 7.77 -10.50
C GLU A 9 -79.28 8.03 -9.32
N ALA A 10 -79.83 8.20 -8.11
CA ALA A 10 -79.04 8.34 -6.89
C ALA A 10 -78.20 7.09 -6.60
N PHE A 11 -78.76 5.90 -6.78
CA PHE A 11 -78.05 4.62 -6.62
C PHE A 11 -76.92 4.47 -7.64
N VAL A 12 -77.17 4.71 -8.93
CA VAL A 12 -76.15 4.63 -9.99
C VAL A 12 -75.03 5.63 -9.73
N THR A 13 -75.36 6.84 -9.28
CA THR A 13 -74.36 7.86 -8.94
C THR A 13 -73.50 7.43 -7.73
N ALA A 14 -74.10 6.85 -6.70
CA ALA A 14 -73.38 6.36 -5.52
C ALA A 14 -72.43 5.20 -5.87
N VAL A 15 -72.92 4.21 -6.62
CA VAL A 15 -72.10 3.07 -7.09
C VAL A 15 -70.94 3.54 -7.96
N PHE A 16 -71.16 4.49 -8.86
CA PHE A 16 -70.11 5.03 -9.71
C PHE A 16 -69.04 5.77 -8.90
N LYS A 17 -69.45 6.60 -7.93
CA LYS A 17 -68.51 7.28 -7.01
C LYS A 17 -67.73 6.29 -6.16
N HIS A 18 -68.36 5.24 -5.66
CA HIS A 18 -67.68 4.18 -4.90
C HIS A 18 -66.66 3.43 -5.75
N ALA A 19 -66.98 3.10 -7.00
CA ALA A 19 -66.05 2.48 -7.93
C ALA A 19 -64.83 3.38 -8.21
N GLN A 20 -65.04 4.68 -8.40
CA GLN A 20 -63.96 5.65 -8.57
C GLN A 20 -63.09 5.77 -7.32
N SER A 21 -63.67 5.89 -6.13
CA SER A 21 -62.93 5.95 -4.86
C SER A 21 -62.16 4.66 -4.59
N SER A 22 -62.73 3.49 -4.91
CA SER A 22 -62.05 2.19 -4.79
C SER A 22 -60.81 2.11 -5.68
N GLN A 23 -60.94 2.54 -6.95
CA GLN A 23 -59.80 2.58 -7.86
C GLN A 23 -58.75 3.60 -7.42
N HIS A 24 -59.17 4.77 -6.92
CA HIS A 24 -58.27 5.78 -6.38
C HIS A 24 -57.48 5.25 -5.18
N CYS A 25 -58.14 4.60 -4.23
CA CYS A 25 -57.49 4.01 -3.05
C CYS A 25 -56.45 2.96 -3.45
N LYS A 26 -56.79 2.04 -4.38
CA LYS A 26 -55.84 1.04 -4.91
C LYS A 26 -54.61 1.67 -5.56
N ASN A 27 -54.80 2.75 -6.33
CA ASN A 27 -53.68 3.46 -6.96
C ASN A 27 -52.77 4.10 -5.90
N VAL A 28 -53.35 4.72 -4.86
CA VAL A 28 -52.59 5.35 -3.77
C VAL A 28 -51.87 4.31 -2.91
N GLU A 29 -52.47 3.14 -2.65
CA GLU A 29 -51.84 2.02 -1.96
C GLU A 29 -50.66 1.45 -2.76
N THR A 30 -50.84 1.26 -4.06
CA THR A 30 -49.76 0.80 -4.96
C THR A 30 -48.59 1.80 -4.99
N ASP A 31 -48.89 3.11 -5.06
CA ASP A 31 -47.89 4.17 -4.98
C ASP A 31 -47.14 4.18 -3.64
N TYR A 32 -47.85 3.91 -2.54
CA TYR A 32 -47.28 3.86 -1.19
C TYR A 32 -46.31 2.66 -1.04
N GLU A 33 -46.73 1.46 -1.46
CA GLU A 33 -45.93 0.23 -1.36
C GLU A 33 -44.67 0.26 -2.24
N ASN A 34 -44.74 0.86 -3.43
CA ASN A 34 -43.59 0.96 -4.34
C ASN A 34 -42.48 1.91 -3.84
N MET A 35 -42.82 2.85 -2.95
CA MET A 35 -41.92 3.94 -2.54
C MET A 35 -41.28 3.70 -1.18
N LEU A 36 -41.92 2.95 -0.27
CA LEU A 36 -41.39 2.61 1.05
C LEU A 36 -39.96 2.02 1.02
N PRO A 37 -39.58 1.18 0.02
CA PRO A 37 -38.22 0.65 -0.06
C PRO A 37 -37.18 1.64 -0.61
N ARG A 38 -37.61 2.72 -1.28
CA ARG A 38 -36.74 3.55 -2.14
C ARG A 38 -36.31 4.89 -1.53
N HIS A 39 -37.00 5.38 -0.50
CA HIS A 39 -36.81 6.75 0.02
C HIS A 39 -36.76 6.83 1.56
N LYS A 40 -36.00 5.94 2.20
CA LYS A 40 -35.82 5.92 3.66
C LYS A 40 -35.15 7.18 4.24
N ASP A 41 -34.49 7.98 3.40
CA ASP A 41 -33.71 9.14 3.82
C ASP A 41 -34.54 10.45 3.89
N PHE A 42 -35.84 10.42 3.56
CA PHE A 42 -36.70 11.61 3.50
C PHE A 42 -38.01 11.48 4.31
N PRO A 43 -37.97 11.68 5.65
CA PRO A 43 -39.12 11.50 6.53
C PRO A 43 -40.36 12.35 6.19
N ALA A 44 -40.16 13.53 5.60
CA ALA A 44 -41.27 14.42 5.19
C ALA A 44 -42.14 13.81 4.08
N LEU A 45 -41.53 13.02 3.17
CA LEU A 45 -42.26 12.35 2.09
C LEU A 45 -43.10 11.19 2.63
N GLU A 46 -42.62 10.51 3.67
CA GLU A 46 -43.34 9.45 4.37
C GLU A 46 -44.61 9.99 5.05
N ILE A 47 -44.51 11.13 5.76
CA ILE A 47 -45.65 11.77 6.44
C ILE A 47 -46.71 12.25 5.43
N GLN A 48 -46.29 12.91 4.36
CA GLN A 48 -47.21 13.42 3.34
C GLN A 48 -47.98 12.29 2.65
N LYS A 49 -47.31 11.17 2.36
CA LYS A 49 -47.91 10.03 1.67
C LYS A 49 -48.79 9.19 2.58
N THR A 50 -48.41 9.03 3.84
CA THR A 50 -49.26 8.39 4.87
C THR A 50 -50.55 9.18 5.07
N THR A 51 -50.46 10.52 5.12
CA THR A 51 -51.64 11.39 5.17
C THR A 51 -52.55 11.21 3.95
N ARG A 52 -51.96 11.13 2.74
CA ARG A 52 -52.71 10.92 1.50
C ARG A 52 -53.40 9.55 1.44
N LEU A 53 -52.73 8.49 1.92
CA LEU A 53 -53.32 7.15 2.00
C LEU A 53 -54.49 7.10 3.00
N ASN A 54 -54.31 7.70 4.17
CA ASN A 54 -55.37 7.77 5.17
C ASN A 54 -56.59 8.56 4.66
N GLN A 55 -56.38 9.64 3.91
CA GLN A 55 -57.47 10.38 3.27
C GLN A 55 -58.21 9.53 2.22
N ALA A 56 -57.48 8.83 1.34
CA ALA A 56 -58.08 7.97 0.33
C ALA A 56 -58.92 6.81 0.93
N ARG A 57 -58.47 6.23 2.05
CA ARG A 57 -59.22 5.21 2.80
C ARG A 57 -60.50 5.78 3.41
N LYS A 58 -60.42 6.95 4.03
CA LYS A 58 -61.59 7.64 4.59
C LYS A 58 -62.63 7.99 3.52
N ASP A 59 -62.17 8.42 2.35
CA ASP A 59 -63.05 8.72 1.21
C ASP A 59 -63.74 7.45 0.68
N LEU A 60 -63.01 6.32 0.65
CA LEU A 60 -63.58 5.02 0.29
C LEU A 60 -64.67 4.58 1.27
N GLU A 61 -64.39 4.59 2.58
CA GLU A 61 -65.37 4.27 3.63
C GLU A 61 -66.63 5.15 3.52
N THR A 62 -66.45 6.44 3.25
CA THR A 62 -67.57 7.38 3.08
C THR A 62 -68.45 7.00 1.88
N THR A 63 -67.84 6.68 0.74
CA THR A 63 -68.59 6.27 -0.46
C THR A 63 -69.23 4.89 -0.35
N GLU A 64 -68.63 3.98 0.43
CA GLU A 64 -69.22 2.68 0.74
C GLU A 64 -70.51 2.86 1.57
N ALA A 65 -70.47 3.68 2.62
CA ALA A 65 -71.65 4.00 3.43
C ALA A 65 -72.77 4.65 2.59
N GLN A 66 -72.43 5.61 1.71
CA GLN A 66 -73.40 6.24 0.80
C GLN A 66 -74.02 5.24 -0.19
N THR A 67 -73.24 4.26 -0.64
CA THR A 67 -73.73 3.21 -1.54
C THR A 67 -74.67 2.25 -0.81
N ALA A 68 -74.35 1.88 0.43
CA ALA A 68 -75.23 1.07 1.26
C ALA A 68 -76.57 1.76 1.53
N GLU A 69 -76.56 3.06 1.85
CA GLU A 69 -77.76 3.87 2.05
C GLU A 69 -78.61 3.97 0.77
N ALA A 70 -77.99 4.26 -0.37
CA ALA A 70 -78.69 4.32 -1.66
C ALA A 70 -79.28 2.95 -2.07
N THR A 71 -78.59 1.85 -1.74
CA THR A 71 -79.09 0.48 -1.97
C THR A 71 -80.31 0.19 -1.12
N ALA A 72 -80.31 0.58 0.16
CA ALA A 72 -81.45 0.41 1.05
C ALA A 72 -82.68 1.18 0.54
N LEU A 73 -82.50 2.45 0.14
CA LEU A 73 -83.56 3.27 -0.45
C LEU A 73 -84.14 2.67 -1.74
N LEU A 74 -83.28 2.08 -2.59
CA LEU A 74 -83.73 1.42 -3.82
C LEU A 74 -84.56 0.16 -3.51
N LEU A 75 -84.12 -0.67 -2.56
CA LEU A 75 -84.86 -1.87 -2.15
C LEU A 75 -86.21 -1.53 -1.52
N ASP A 76 -86.28 -0.48 -0.71
CA ASP A 76 -87.54 -0.03 -0.10
C ASP A 76 -88.48 0.57 -1.15
N ALA A 77 -87.96 1.31 -2.13
CA ALA A 77 -88.75 1.80 -3.26
C ALA A 77 -89.33 0.64 -4.10
N PHE A 78 -88.57 -0.44 -4.33
CA PHE A 78 -89.07 -1.63 -5.02
C PHE A 78 -90.12 -2.39 -4.20
N LYS A 79 -89.91 -2.58 -2.89
CA LYS A 79 -90.91 -3.22 -2.01
C LYS A 79 -92.23 -2.46 -1.98
N ALA A 80 -92.19 -1.13 -1.97
CA ALA A 80 -93.39 -0.29 -2.03
C ALA A 80 -94.13 -0.39 -3.38
N HIS A 81 -93.42 -0.65 -4.48
CA HIS A 81 -94.00 -0.74 -5.82
C HIS A 81 -94.52 -2.14 -6.18
N PHE A 82 -94.05 -3.19 -5.49
CA PHE A 82 -94.44 -4.58 -5.70
C PHE A 82 -95.23 -5.16 -4.51
N GLN A 83 -96.14 -4.40 -3.91
CA GLN A 83 -97.09 -4.98 -2.96
C GLN A 83 -98.05 -5.95 -3.67
N PRO A 84 -98.33 -7.14 -3.10
CA PRO A 84 -99.25 -8.10 -3.68
C PRO A 84 -100.71 -7.63 -3.48
N GLY A 85 -101.39 -7.30 -4.58
CA GLY A 85 -102.85 -7.24 -4.62
C GLY A 85 -103.47 -8.65 -4.53
N PRO A 86 -104.77 -8.77 -4.18
CA PRO A 86 -105.37 -10.03 -3.77
C PRO A 86 -105.67 -11.00 -4.94
N ALA A 87 -105.32 -12.27 -4.71
CA ALA A 87 -105.80 -13.55 -5.25
C ALA A 87 -106.08 -13.74 -6.78
N PRO A 88 -105.59 -14.85 -7.37
CA PRO A 88 -105.71 -15.14 -8.80
C PRO A 88 -107.06 -15.79 -9.16
N HIS A 89 -107.63 -15.39 -10.30
CA HIS A 89 -108.78 -16.07 -10.89
C HIS A 89 -108.33 -17.20 -11.84
N GLN A 90 -108.94 -18.38 -11.62
CA GLN A 90 -109.34 -19.43 -12.57
C GLN A 90 -108.27 -20.08 -13.48
N HIS A 91 -107.96 -21.34 -13.20
CA HIS A 91 -107.40 -22.29 -14.16
C HIS A 91 -108.52 -22.92 -15.02
N GLN A 92 -108.48 -22.71 -16.33
CA GLN A 92 -109.09 -23.61 -17.33
C GLN A 92 -108.00 -23.98 -18.34
N ASP A 93 -107.58 -25.24 -18.28
CA ASP A 93 -107.17 -26.11 -19.41
C ASP A 93 -106.43 -27.32 -18.82
N CYS A 94 -107.10 -28.48 -18.79
CA CYS A 94 -106.51 -29.70 -18.26
C CYS A 94 -105.67 -30.37 -19.36
N VAL A 95 -104.34 -30.24 -19.26
CA VAL A 95 -103.36 -30.97 -20.08
C VAL A 95 -103.55 -32.48 -19.92
N SER A 96 -103.53 -33.24 -21.02
CA SER A 96 -103.70 -34.70 -20.95
C SER A 96 -102.58 -35.35 -20.14
N ARG A 97 -102.85 -36.46 -19.42
CA ARG A 97 -101.85 -37.09 -18.54
C ARG A 97 -100.59 -37.57 -19.28
N SER A 98 -100.72 -37.90 -20.57
CA SER A 98 -99.59 -38.21 -21.46
C SER A 98 -98.75 -36.98 -21.80
N GLU A 99 -99.38 -35.84 -22.08
CA GLU A 99 -98.67 -34.58 -22.32
C GLU A 99 -98.02 -34.07 -21.04
N PHE A 100 -98.69 -34.21 -19.89
CA PHE A 100 -98.11 -33.87 -18.59
C PHE A 100 -96.88 -34.74 -18.26
N ASN A 101 -96.93 -36.04 -18.54
CA ASN A 101 -95.77 -36.92 -18.35
C ASN A 101 -94.62 -36.60 -19.32
N ARG A 102 -94.92 -36.33 -20.61
CA ARG A 102 -93.91 -35.87 -21.57
C ARG A 102 -93.26 -34.56 -21.13
N LEU A 103 -94.07 -33.59 -20.69
CA LEU A 103 -93.58 -32.31 -20.20
C LEU A 103 -92.72 -32.49 -18.94
N LYS A 104 -93.12 -33.39 -18.02
CA LYS A 104 -92.36 -33.72 -16.82
C LYS A 104 -91.01 -34.38 -17.16
N ASP A 105 -90.97 -35.29 -18.11
CA ASP A 105 -89.73 -35.93 -18.56
C ASP A 105 -88.82 -34.93 -19.28
N GLN A 106 -89.40 -34.02 -20.08
CA GLN A 106 -88.68 -32.93 -20.73
C GLN A 106 -88.12 -31.92 -19.71
N PHE A 107 -88.86 -31.58 -18.65
CA PHE A 107 -88.35 -30.76 -17.54
C PHE A 107 -87.22 -31.44 -16.76
N ARG A 108 -87.28 -32.77 -16.61
CA ARG A 108 -86.21 -33.55 -15.96
C ARG A 108 -84.95 -33.60 -16.83
N ALA A 109 -85.09 -33.83 -18.13
CA ALA A 109 -83.99 -33.79 -19.09
C ALA A 109 -83.35 -32.39 -19.14
N ASN A 110 -84.16 -31.34 -19.31
CA ASN A 110 -83.68 -29.95 -19.31
C ASN A 110 -82.98 -29.56 -18.00
N ARG A 111 -83.39 -30.12 -16.86
CA ARG A 111 -82.74 -29.87 -15.56
C ARG A 111 -81.42 -30.62 -15.43
N ALA A 112 -81.32 -31.84 -15.95
CA ALA A 112 -80.07 -32.59 -16.01
C ALA A 112 -79.06 -31.89 -16.93
N ASP A 113 -79.49 -31.49 -18.13
CA ASP A 113 -78.67 -30.76 -19.10
C ASP A 113 -78.21 -29.40 -18.55
N ALA A 114 -79.09 -28.67 -17.84
CA ALA A 114 -78.73 -27.41 -17.19
C ALA A 114 -77.69 -27.62 -16.07
N HIS A 115 -77.79 -28.72 -15.32
CA HIS A 115 -76.83 -29.04 -14.27
C HIS A 115 -75.47 -29.48 -14.84
N GLU A 116 -75.47 -30.27 -15.92
CA GLU A 116 -74.25 -30.66 -16.64
C GLU A 116 -73.56 -29.45 -17.27
N MET A 117 -74.32 -28.56 -17.90
CA MET A 117 -73.80 -27.30 -18.45
C MET A 117 -73.23 -26.39 -17.36
N GLU A 118 -73.82 -26.35 -16.17
CA GLU A 118 -73.28 -25.57 -15.06
C GLU A 118 -71.98 -26.18 -14.52
N GLN A 119 -71.90 -27.51 -14.38
CA GLN A 119 -70.65 -28.19 -14.02
C GLN A 119 -69.53 -27.95 -15.03
N LEU A 120 -69.85 -27.97 -16.33
CA LEU A 120 -68.88 -27.67 -17.39
C LEU A 120 -68.41 -26.22 -17.33
N ARG A 121 -69.29 -25.27 -16.98
CA ARG A 121 -68.90 -23.86 -16.77
C ARG A 121 -67.99 -23.70 -15.56
N GLU A 122 -68.29 -24.36 -14.45
CA GLU A 122 -67.43 -24.35 -13.26
C GLU A 122 -66.04 -24.91 -13.57
N GLN A 123 -65.97 -26.07 -14.24
CA GLN A 123 -64.71 -26.68 -14.66
C GLN A 123 -63.93 -25.78 -15.64
N ASN A 124 -64.61 -25.16 -16.61
CA ASN A 124 -63.96 -24.23 -17.54
C ASN A 124 -63.42 -22.99 -16.81
N ASN A 125 -64.17 -22.46 -15.84
CA ASN A 125 -63.72 -21.34 -15.01
C ASN A 125 -62.51 -21.71 -14.13
N GLU A 126 -62.47 -22.91 -13.56
CA GLU A 126 -61.32 -23.41 -12.81
C GLU A 126 -60.09 -23.60 -13.72
N MET A 127 -60.30 -24.15 -14.90
CA MET A 127 -59.24 -24.33 -15.90
C MET A 127 -58.67 -22.99 -16.36
N ASN A 128 -59.51 -21.98 -16.63
CA ASN A 128 -59.06 -20.63 -16.99
C ASN A 128 -58.29 -19.96 -15.85
N LYS A 129 -58.70 -20.17 -14.59
CA LYS A 129 -57.94 -19.70 -13.41
C LYS A 129 -56.58 -20.39 -13.31
N ALA A 130 -56.50 -21.69 -13.57
CA ALA A 130 -55.25 -22.43 -13.58
C ALA A 130 -54.32 -21.94 -14.71
N LEU A 131 -54.87 -21.72 -15.89
CA LEU A 131 -54.12 -21.22 -17.05
C LEU A 131 -53.52 -19.83 -16.78
N MET A 132 -54.29 -18.91 -16.22
CA MET A 132 -53.77 -17.59 -15.82
C MET A 132 -52.66 -17.68 -14.77
N ARG A 133 -52.69 -18.65 -13.84
CA ARG A 133 -51.60 -18.84 -12.87
C ARG A 133 -50.32 -19.29 -13.57
N VAL A 134 -50.43 -20.25 -14.49
CA VAL A 134 -49.28 -20.76 -15.27
C VAL A 134 -48.68 -19.65 -16.14
N GLU A 135 -49.51 -18.84 -16.80
CA GLU A 135 -49.03 -17.70 -17.59
C GLU A 135 -48.27 -16.69 -16.72
N ASN A 136 -48.80 -16.34 -15.55
CA ASN A 136 -48.13 -15.44 -14.61
C ASN A 136 -46.80 -15.99 -14.09
N ASP A 137 -46.73 -17.29 -13.81
CA ASP A 137 -45.50 -17.93 -13.35
C ASP A 137 -44.47 -18.03 -14.49
N LEU A 138 -44.90 -18.34 -15.72
CA LEU A 138 -44.03 -18.33 -16.89
C LEU A 138 -43.44 -16.93 -17.13
N ASP A 139 -44.25 -15.89 -17.01
CA ASP A 139 -43.82 -14.49 -17.14
C ASP A 139 -42.77 -14.11 -16.08
N ARG A 140 -42.95 -14.59 -14.85
CA ARG A 140 -42.00 -14.38 -13.76
C ARG A 140 -40.67 -15.09 -14.04
N GLU A 141 -40.73 -16.34 -14.49
CA GLU A 141 -39.55 -17.13 -14.83
C GLU A 141 -38.81 -16.55 -16.03
N MET A 142 -39.51 -16.10 -17.07
CA MET A 142 -38.89 -15.40 -18.21
C MET A 142 -38.14 -14.14 -17.77
N ARG A 143 -38.73 -13.34 -16.88
CA ARG A 143 -38.05 -12.16 -16.32
C ARG A 143 -36.86 -12.55 -15.44
N ALA A 144 -36.95 -13.65 -14.69
CA ALA A 144 -35.83 -14.18 -13.90
C ALA A 144 -34.69 -14.65 -14.80
N ASN A 145 -35.01 -15.36 -15.89
CA ASN A 145 -34.03 -15.86 -16.84
C ASN A 145 -33.30 -14.72 -17.55
N LYS A 146 -34.03 -13.67 -17.97
CA LYS A 146 -33.40 -12.48 -18.57
C LYS A 146 -32.46 -11.74 -17.60
N ARG A 147 -32.76 -11.75 -16.29
CA ARG A 147 -31.84 -11.23 -15.27
C ARG A 147 -30.60 -12.11 -15.12
N LEU A 148 -30.72 -13.43 -15.29
CA LEU A 148 -29.57 -14.35 -15.26
C LEU A 148 -28.68 -14.17 -16.48
N GLU A 149 -29.26 -14.03 -17.68
CA GLU A 149 -28.51 -13.73 -18.91
C GLU A 149 -27.67 -12.46 -18.77
N ASN A 150 -28.29 -11.35 -18.36
CA ASN A 150 -27.54 -10.09 -18.15
C ASN A 150 -26.40 -10.25 -17.12
N ARG A 151 -26.60 -11.07 -16.09
CA ARG A 151 -25.56 -11.33 -15.08
C ARG A 151 -24.44 -12.22 -15.60
N LEU A 152 -24.73 -13.14 -16.51
CA LEU A 152 -23.71 -13.94 -17.20
C LEU A 152 -22.83 -13.04 -18.09
N ASP A 153 -23.44 -12.10 -18.83
CA ASP A 153 -22.70 -11.12 -19.61
C ASP A 153 -21.80 -10.24 -18.74
N ASP A 154 -22.27 -9.82 -17.57
CA ASP A 154 -21.46 -9.09 -16.60
C ASP A 154 -20.28 -9.92 -16.08
N LEU A 155 -20.51 -11.21 -15.78
CA LEU A 155 -19.45 -12.12 -15.34
C LEU A 155 -18.41 -12.37 -16.44
N GLU A 156 -18.84 -12.52 -17.69
CA GLU A 156 -17.92 -12.69 -18.82
C GLU A 156 -17.08 -11.42 -19.03
N ASN A 157 -17.70 -10.24 -18.92
CA ASN A 157 -16.99 -8.96 -18.98
C ASN A 157 -15.97 -8.79 -17.84
N ILE A 158 -16.34 -9.20 -16.62
CA ILE A 158 -15.42 -9.21 -15.47
C ILE A 158 -14.25 -10.17 -15.71
N SER A 159 -14.52 -11.38 -16.21
CA SER A 159 -13.50 -12.37 -16.54
C SER A 159 -12.52 -11.81 -17.57
N ARG A 160 -13.03 -11.28 -18.68
CA ARG A 160 -12.22 -10.68 -19.76
C ARG A 160 -11.35 -9.53 -19.27
N ARG A 161 -11.89 -8.65 -18.41
CA ARG A 161 -11.11 -7.55 -17.80
C ARG A 161 -10.04 -8.08 -16.85
N THR A 162 -10.37 -9.10 -16.06
CA THR A 162 -9.43 -9.72 -15.10
C THR A 162 -8.26 -10.35 -15.82
N THR A 163 -8.49 -11.11 -16.91
CA THR A 163 -7.43 -11.68 -17.74
C THR A 163 -6.50 -10.60 -18.29
N LYS A 164 -7.06 -9.52 -18.86
CA LYS A 164 -6.25 -8.38 -19.36
C LYS A 164 -5.40 -7.74 -18.26
N THR A 165 -5.93 -7.60 -17.04
CA THR A 165 -5.17 -7.08 -15.90
C THR A 165 -4.05 -8.02 -15.49
N ILE A 166 -4.31 -9.33 -15.44
CA ILE A 166 -3.29 -10.34 -15.14
C ILE A 166 -2.16 -10.28 -16.17
N ASP A 167 -2.49 -10.27 -17.47
CA ASP A 167 -1.50 -10.20 -18.55
C ASP A 167 -0.63 -8.93 -18.45
N ALA A 168 -1.25 -7.78 -18.19
CA ALA A 168 -0.52 -6.52 -18.01
C ALA A 168 0.41 -6.55 -16.79
N THR A 169 -0.04 -7.13 -15.67
CA THR A 169 0.77 -7.27 -14.45
C THR A 169 1.92 -8.25 -14.66
N CYS A 170 1.70 -9.38 -15.33
CA CYS A 170 2.75 -10.32 -15.70
C CYS A 170 3.81 -9.67 -16.59
N GLY A 171 3.40 -8.80 -17.54
CA GLY A 171 4.33 -8.01 -18.36
C GLY A 171 5.19 -7.06 -17.53
N LYS A 172 4.59 -6.33 -16.58
CA LYS A 172 5.32 -5.44 -15.66
C LYS A 172 6.30 -6.21 -14.77
N TYR A 173 5.89 -7.37 -14.25
CA TYR A 173 6.74 -8.20 -13.40
C TYR A 173 7.99 -8.68 -14.14
N LYS A 174 7.85 -9.18 -15.38
CA LYS A 174 8.98 -9.55 -16.23
C LYS A 174 9.94 -8.38 -16.47
N SER A 175 9.41 -7.18 -16.74
CA SER A 175 10.23 -5.98 -16.91
C SER A 175 11.00 -5.60 -15.65
N LEU A 176 10.41 -5.78 -14.47
CA LEU A 176 11.06 -5.54 -13.17
C LEU A 176 12.15 -6.58 -12.89
N GLU A 177 11.90 -7.84 -13.22
CA GLU A 177 12.87 -8.92 -13.11
C GLU A 177 14.11 -8.65 -13.99
N ASP A 178 13.90 -8.25 -15.25
CA ASP A 178 14.97 -7.88 -16.18
C ASP A 178 15.78 -6.66 -15.69
N LEU A 179 15.11 -5.65 -15.14
CA LEU A 179 15.77 -4.47 -14.59
C LEU A 179 16.63 -4.85 -13.38
N THR A 180 16.08 -5.67 -12.48
CA THR A 180 16.78 -6.14 -11.28
C THR A 180 18.02 -6.98 -11.66
N ALA A 181 17.92 -7.81 -12.69
CA ALA A 181 19.04 -8.59 -13.20
C ALA A 181 20.16 -7.68 -13.75
N LYS A 182 19.80 -6.64 -14.51
CA LYS A 182 20.76 -5.64 -15.02
C LYS A 182 21.43 -4.86 -13.89
N ASP A 183 20.67 -4.44 -12.88
CA ASP A 183 21.20 -3.70 -11.73
C ASP A 183 22.17 -4.55 -10.90
N ARG A 184 21.84 -5.82 -10.66
CA ARG A 184 22.74 -6.78 -9.99
C ARG A 184 24.05 -6.94 -10.75
N LEU A 185 23.98 -7.09 -12.08
CA LEU A 185 25.18 -7.21 -12.91
C LEU A 185 26.03 -5.93 -12.86
N SER A 186 25.40 -4.75 -13.01
CA SER A 186 26.05 -3.45 -12.92
C SER A 186 26.73 -3.21 -11.57
N PHE A 187 26.05 -3.56 -10.47
CA PHE A 187 26.63 -3.48 -9.14
C PHE A 187 27.84 -4.39 -8.97
N ARG A 188 27.72 -5.66 -9.41
CA ARG A 188 28.84 -6.63 -9.35
C ARG A 188 30.06 -6.14 -10.13
N THR A 189 29.86 -5.59 -11.33
CA THR A 189 30.95 -5.00 -12.13
C THR A 189 31.62 -3.83 -11.41
N ARG A 190 30.83 -2.94 -10.78
CA ARG A 190 31.38 -1.81 -10.01
C ARG A 190 32.18 -2.26 -8.78
N CYS A 191 31.69 -3.27 -8.04
CA CYS A 191 32.42 -3.85 -6.92
C CYS A 191 33.77 -4.45 -7.35
N SER A 192 33.77 -5.22 -8.44
CA SER A 192 35.00 -5.82 -8.98
C SER A 192 36.02 -4.76 -9.45
N ALA A 193 35.54 -3.67 -10.06
CA ALA A 193 36.40 -2.54 -10.43
C ALA A 193 37.00 -1.84 -9.19
N LEU A 194 36.20 -1.66 -8.12
CA LEU A 194 36.65 -1.11 -6.84
C LEU A 194 37.70 -2.00 -6.16
N GLU A 195 37.50 -3.31 -6.13
CA GLU A 195 38.47 -4.28 -5.61
C GLU A 195 39.80 -4.16 -6.36
N THR A 196 39.75 -4.06 -7.69
CA THR A 196 40.93 -3.89 -8.53
C THR A 196 41.68 -2.59 -8.20
N GLU A 197 40.98 -1.48 -7.98
CA GLU A 197 41.62 -0.21 -7.59
C GLU A 197 42.19 -0.23 -6.17
N ILE A 198 41.52 -0.91 -5.23
CA ILE A 198 42.05 -1.12 -3.88
C ILE A 198 43.36 -1.88 -3.94
N ASP A 199 43.46 -2.95 -4.74
CA ASP A 199 44.67 -3.75 -4.85
C ASP A 199 45.82 -2.98 -5.54
N LYS A 200 45.52 -2.15 -6.55
CA LYS A 200 46.50 -1.19 -7.10
C LYS A 200 46.97 -0.21 -6.04
N SER A 201 46.06 0.31 -5.21
CA SER A 201 46.40 1.23 -4.13
C SER A 201 47.33 0.58 -3.10
N LYS A 202 47.02 -0.65 -2.64
CA LYS A 202 47.89 -1.43 -1.75
C LYS A 202 49.27 -1.63 -2.34
N THR A 203 49.35 -1.96 -3.63
CA THR A 203 50.63 -2.15 -4.33
C THR A 203 51.46 -0.87 -4.35
N ARG A 204 50.83 0.28 -4.64
CA ARG A 204 51.48 1.59 -4.58
C ARG A 204 51.96 1.95 -3.17
N HIS A 205 51.14 1.68 -2.15
CA HIS A 205 51.50 1.94 -0.76
C HIS A 205 52.72 1.12 -0.34
N LYS A 206 52.74 -0.17 -0.67
CA LYS A 206 53.90 -1.05 -0.40
C LYS A 206 55.16 -0.55 -1.10
N ALA A 207 55.06 -0.14 -2.37
CA ALA A 207 56.21 0.42 -3.09
C ALA A 207 56.74 1.72 -2.46
N PHE A 208 55.85 2.54 -1.89
CA PHE A 208 56.23 3.73 -1.15
C PHE A 208 56.93 3.39 0.18
N ASP A 209 56.40 2.42 0.93
CA ASP A 209 57.03 1.94 2.17
C ASP A 209 58.44 1.38 1.91
N ASP A 210 58.61 0.59 0.85
CA ASP A 210 59.91 0.06 0.41
C ASP A 210 60.88 1.20 0.06
N TYR A 211 60.39 2.27 -0.58
CA TYR A 211 61.19 3.47 -0.89
C TYR A 211 61.63 4.20 0.39
N VAL A 212 60.71 4.44 1.33
CA VAL A 212 61.01 5.08 2.61
C VAL A 212 62.03 4.27 3.40
N TYR A 213 61.90 2.95 3.41
CA TYR A 213 62.86 2.06 4.07
C TYR A 213 64.27 2.20 3.47
N LYS A 214 64.39 2.15 2.14
CA LYS A 214 65.68 2.34 1.45
C LYS A 214 66.28 3.73 1.72
N SER A 215 65.45 4.76 1.70
CA SER A 215 65.88 6.14 1.98
C SER A 215 66.42 6.29 3.41
N LYS A 216 65.74 5.69 4.41
CA LYS A 216 66.24 5.67 5.80
C LYS A 216 67.57 4.95 5.92
N ALA A 217 67.70 3.77 5.32
CA ALA A 217 68.94 3.01 5.34
C ALA A 217 70.12 3.80 4.74
N SER A 218 69.89 4.44 3.58
CA SER A 218 70.91 5.30 2.95
C SER A 218 71.26 6.51 3.80
N HIS A 219 70.29 7.16 4.45
CA HIS A 219 70.56 8.26 5.37
C HIS A 219 71.43 7.78 6.54
N GLU A 220 71.14 6.62 7.11
CA GLU A 220 71.89 6.05 8.22
C GLU A 220 73.34 5.71 7.83
N GLU A 221 73.55 5.16 6.62
CA GLU A 221 74.89 4.96 6.04
C GLU A 221 75.65 6.28 5.84
N HIS A 222 74.98 7.33 5.34
CA HIS A 222 75.60 8.65 5.20
C HIS A 222 75.98 9.25 6.55
N THR A 223 75.12 9.11 7.57
CA THR A 223 75.40 9.58 8.92
C THR A 223 76.59 8.84 9.54
N GLN A 224 76.67 7.51 9.40
CA GLN A 224 77.82 6.73 9.86
C GLN A 224 79.12 7.12 9.14
N SER A 225 79.05 7.37 7.84
CA SER A 225 80.20 7.81 7.04
C SER A 225 80.72 9.18 7.50
N LEU A 226 79.81 10.12 7.76
CA LEU A 226 80.17 11.45 8.29
C LEU A 226 80.83 11.35 9.67
N GLU A 227 80.34 10.47 10.55
CA GLU A 227 80.94 10.25 11.86
C GLU A 227 82.37 9.68 11.75
N LEU A 228 82.58 8.72 10.85
CA LEU A 228 83.93 8.20 10.53
C LEU A 228 84.87 9.30 10.03
N TYR A 229 84.41 10.15 9.12
CA TYR A 229 85.21 11.28 8.64
C TYR A 229 85.53 12.26 9.76
N ARG A 230 84.56 12.54 10.63
CA ARG A 230 84.75 13.41 11.81
C ARG A 230 85.82 12.86 12.74
N GLN A 231 85.75 11.58 13.10
CA GLN A 231 86.77 10.93 13.93
C GLN A 231 88.16 10.98 13.29
N LYS A 232 88.24 10.79 11.97
CA LYS A 232 89.52 10.87 11.25
C LYS A 232 90.10 12.28 11.27
N VAL A 233 89.27 13.31 11.13
CA VAL A 233 89.69 14.71 11.26
C VAL A 233 90.17 15.00 12.69
N GLU A 234 89.45 14.55 13.71
CA GLU A 234 89.87 14.71 15.12
C GLU A 234 91.21 14.02 15.41
N SER A 235 91.43 12.81 14.87
CA SER A 235 92.71 12.10 14.99
C SER A 235 93.86 12.86 14.33
N LEU A 236 93.66 13.39 13.12
CA LEU A 236 94.68 14.18 12.42
C LEU A 236 95.00 15.47 13.17
N GLN A 237 93.99 16.12 13.75
CA GLN A 237 94.19 17.31 14.59
C GLN A 237 94.97 17.00 15.87
N GLN A 238 94.78 15.82 16.46
CA GLN A 238 95.51 15.39 17.65
C GLN A 238 96.98 15.07 17.31
N GLU A 239 97.27 14.35 16.22
CA GLU A 239 98.64 14.12 15.75
C GLU A 239 99.40 15.42 15.49
N LEU A 240 98.71 16.42 14.92
CA LEU A 240 99.28 17.75 14.69
C LEU A 240 99.65 18.47 16.00
N LYS A 241 98.84 18.31 17.05
CA LYS A 241 99.09 18.87 18.38
C LYS A 241 100.24 18.16 19.10
N ASP A 242 100.34 16.85 19.00
CA ASP A 242 101.39 16.07 19.68
C ASP A 242 102.79 16.37 19.11
N GLN A 243 102.89 16.70 17.81
CA GLN A 243 104.13 17.19 17.20
C GLN A 243 104.56 18.58 17.71
N ALA A 244 103.66 19.37 18.30
CA ALA A 244 103.94 20.71 18.80
C ALA A 244 104.44 20.76 20.26
N VAL A 245 104.45 19.64 21.01
CA VAL A 245 104.70 19.60 22.47
C VAL A 245 106.15 19.21 22.86
N HIS A 246 107.09 19.07 21.91
CA HIS A 246 108.51 18.78 22.23
C HIS A 246 109.45 20.01 22.12
N PRO A 247 109.88 20.64 23.25
CA PRO A 247 111.01 21.57 23.28
C PRO A 247 112.30 21.04 23.99
N SER A 248 113.37 20.83 23.20
CA SER A 248 114.86 20.94 23.36
C SER A 248 115.63 20.95 24.72
N VAL A 249 116.81 20.28 24.83
CA VAL A 249 118.02 20.68 25.64
C VAL A 249 119.41 20.18 25.07
N SER A 250 120.45 21.05 25.07
CA SER A 250 121.88 21.01 24.57
C SER A 250 122.95 20.66 25.66
N PRO A 251 124.32 20.44 25.49
CA PRO A 251 125.33 21.44 25.01
C PRO A 251 126.76 21.02 24.44
N ALA A 252 127.37 21.98 23.69
CA ALA A 252 128.81 22.45 23.64
C ALA A 252 129.98 21.78 22.83
N LEU A 253 130.64 22.62 21.97
CA LEU A 253 132.09 22.88 21.69
C LEU A 253 132.65 22.77 20.22
N HIS A 254 132.85 23.94 19.55
CA HIS A 254 133.79 24.37 18.44
C HIS A 254 133.88 23.63 17.06
N PRO A 255 134.43 24.23 15.97
CA PRO A 255 134.52 25.63 15.44
C PRO A 255 133.85 25.74 14.01
N PRO A 256 133.98 26.84 13.20
CA PRO A 256 132.94 27.27 12.25
C PRO A 256 132.99 26.60 10.87
N ASP A 257 131.82 26.28 10.31
CA ASP A 257 131.66 25.66 8.99
C ASP A 257 130.76 26.53 8.08
N PRO A 258 130.95 26.51 6.74
CA PRO A 258 130.42 27.47 5.76
C PRO A 258 128.91 27.32 5.48
N PHE A 259 128.18 26.68 6.37
CA PHE A 259 126.74 26.40 6.27
C PHE A 259 125.83 27.57 6.65
N LEU A 260 126.35 28.57 7.39
CA LEU A 260 125.53 29.66 7.94
C LEU A 260 124.91 30.57 6.86
N GLY A 261 125.61 30.83 5.74
CA GLY A 261 125.04 31.64 4.65
C GLY A 261 123.87 30.98 3.91
N ASN A 262 123.82 29.64 3.92
CA ASN A 262 122.73 28.87 3.31
C ASN A 262 121.53 28.74 4.28
N ILE A 263 121.79 28.68 5.59
CA ILE A 263 120.73 28.64 6.61
C ILE A 263 120.03 29.99 6.70
N GLU A 264 120.75 31.11 6.66
CA GLU A 264 120.16 32.44 6.75
C GLU A 264 119.28 32.78 5.53
N SER A 265 119.70 32.35 4.33
CA SER A 265 118.91 32.48 3.10
C SER A 265 117.66 31.59 3.12
N ARG A 266 117.77 30.38 3.67
CA ARG A 266 116.62 29.47 3.84
C ARG A 266 115.68 29.93 4.96
N LEU A 267 116.21 30.58 5.99
CA LEU A 267 115.40 31.16 7.07
C LEU A 267 114.55 32.32 6.52
N LYS A 268 115.14 33.23 5.73
CA LYS A 268 114.37 34.31 5.09
C LYS A 268 113.31 33.80 4.11
N ALA A 269 113.61 32.74 3.35
CA ALA A 269 112.63 32.12 2.47
C ALA A 269 111.49 31.44 3.25
N ALA A 270 111.82 30.76 4.36
CA ALA A 270 110.83 30.16 5.25
C ALA A 270 110.00 31.22 5.99
N GLU A 271 110.60 32.32 6.43
CA GLU A 271 109.89 33.45 7.04
C GLU A 271 108.91 34.11 6.06
N HIS A 272 109.29 34.22 4.78
CA HIS A 272 108.41 34.75 3.75
C HIS A 272 107.25 33.79 3.43
N SER A 273 107.49 32.49 3.31
CA SER A 273 106.41 31.50 3.13
C SER A 273 105.51 31.35 4.36
N VAL A 274 106.05 31.51 5.57
CA VAL A 274 105.23 31.51 6.80
C VAL A 274 104.40 32.80 6.91
N ALA A 275 104.90 33.93 6.41
CA ALA A 275 104.13 35.17 6.34
C ALA A 275 102.98 35.06 5.33
N GLU A 276 103.20 34.46 4.16
CA GLU A 276 102.16 34.19 3.15
C GLU A 276 101.11 33.21 3.68
N LEU A 277 101.53 32.10 4.31
CA LEU A 277 100.59 31.13 4.90
C LEU A 277 99.78 31.73 6.07
N LYS A 278 100.33 32.72 6.80
CA LYS A 278 99.59 33.44 7.86
C LYS A 278 98.56 34.42 7.32
N GLU A 279 98.79 35.00 6.15
CA GLU A 279 97.79 35.84 5.47
C GLU A 279 96.66 34.99 4.88
N ASP A 280 96.99 33.87 4.23
CA ASP A 280 96.00 32.94 3.67
C ASP A 280 95.15 32.28 4.77
N ALA A 281 95.77 31.86 5.88
CA ALA A 281 95.04 31.30 7.02
C ALA A 281 94.10 32.32 7.70
N LYS A 282 94.45 33.61 7.71
CA LYS A 282 93.53 34.65 8.21
C LYS A 282 92.32 34.84 7.30
N GLY A 283 92.51 34.71 5.98
CA GLY A 283 91.42 34.75 5.01
C GLY A 283 90.46 33.57 5.16
N GLU A 284 90.98 32.35 5.33
CA GLU A 284 90.17 31.16 5.56
C GLU A 284 89.48 31.17 6.93
N ASP A 285 90.16 31.58 8.00
CA ASP A 285 89.56 31.72 9.33
C ASP A 285 88.42 32.74 9.31
N SER A 286 88.59 33.88 8.62
CA SER A 286 87.52 34.88 8.48
C SER A 286 86.28 34.32 7.77
N LEU A 287 86.46 33.52 6.71
CA LEU A 287 85.38 32.85 5.99
C LEU A 287 84.68 31.79 6.85
N ILE A 288 85.43 31.05 7.66
CA ILE A 288 84.88 30.05 8.58
C ILE A 288 84.08 30.73 9.70
N PHE A 289 84.56 31.87 10.24
CA PHE A 289 83.81 32.63 11.24
C PHE A 289 82.51 33.22 10.67
N GLU A 290 82.52 33.73 9.44
CA GLU A 290 81.28 34.18 8.76
C GLU A 290 80.29 33.03 8.54
N GLN A 291 80.76 31.85 8.10
CA GLN A 291 79.89 30.68 7.94
C GLN A 291 79.34 30.15 9.27
N LEU A 292 80.12 30.23 10.35
CA LEU A 292 79.66 29.88 11.70
C LEU A 292 78.62 30.87 12.22
N ASP A 293 78.76 32.16 11.94
CA ASP A 293 77.76 33.16 12.30
C ASP A 293 76.47 33.02 11.48
N GLU A 294 76.55 32.64 10.20
CA GLU A 294 75.37 32.28 9.38
C GLU A 294 74.66 31.04 9.93
N LEU A 295 75.40 29.97 10.24
CA LEU A 295 74.82 28.77 10.84
C LEU A 295 74.19 29.05 12.20
N ARG A 296 74.80 29.94 12.99
CA ARG A 296 74.25 30.35 14.29
C ARG A 296 72.96 31.16 14.12
N THR A 297 72.92 32.09 13.18
CA THR A 297 71.69 32.83 12.89
C THR A 297 70.58 31.93 12.35
N ASP A 298 70.91 30.93 11.54
CA ASP A 298 69.92 29.96 11.07
C ASP A 298 69.43 29.03 12.17
N LEU A 299 70.30 28.64 13.11
CA LEU A 299 69.91 27.90 14.30
C LEU A 299 68.95 28.73 15.18
N ASP A 300 69.24 30.01 15.37
CA ASP A 300 68.38 30.93 16.13
C ASP A 300 67.02 31.13 15.45
N LYS A 301 66.98 31.25 14.11
CA LYS A 301 65.72 31.27 13.34
C LYS A 301 64.94 29.97 13.47
N MET A 302 65.62 28.82 13.47
CA MET A 302 64.95 27.52 13.67
C MET A 302 64.39 27.38 15.07
N HIS A 303 65.11 27.81 16.10
CA HIS A 303 64.59 27.85 17.47
C HIS A 303 63.38 28.79 17.62
N ALA A 304 63.41 29.96 16.97
CA ALA A 304 62.26 30.87 16.94
C ALA A 304 61.04 30.22 16.29
N LYS A 305 61.21 29.58 15.12
CA LYS A 305 60.13 28.84 14.44
C LYS A 305 59.62 27.66 15.27
N LEU A 306 60.49 26.95 15.98
CA LEU A 306 60.10 25.85 16.86
C LEU A 306 59.22 26.37 18.01
N ASN A 307 59.58 27.51 18.61
CA ASN A 307 58.78 28.15 19.65
C ASN A 307 57.44 28.65 19.11
N GLU A 308 57.40 29.25 17.92
CA GLU A 308 56.14 29.65 17.26
C GLU A 308 55.24 28.43 17.00
N LEU A 309 55.79 27.33 16.48
CA LEU A 309 55.04 26.09 16.27
C LEU A 309 54.54 25.49 17.58
N GLN A 310 55.37 25.51 18.63
CA GLN A 310 54.99 25.02 19.95
C GLN A 310 53.84 25.86 20.53
N THR A 311 53.90 27.17 20.37
CA THR A 311 52.84 28.08 20.81
C THR A 311 51.54 27.84 20.03
N ALA A 312 51.63 27.63 18.71
CA ALA A 312 50.48 27.31 17.86
C ALA A 312 49.88 25.93 18.20
N VAL A 313 50.71 24.93 18.51
CA VAL A 313 50.25 23.61 18.99
C VAL A 313 49.55 23.73 20.34
N ASP A 314 50.06 24.54 21.25
CA ASP A 314 49.45 24.77 22.56
C ASP A 314 48.14 25.58 22.44
N GLU A 315 48.05 26.50 21.48
CA GLU A 315 46.79 27.18 21.12
C GLU A 315 45.76 26.23 20.50
N VAL A 316 46.17 25.35 19.58
CA VAL A 316 45.29 24.31 19.02
C VAL A 316 44.85 23.35 20.11
N LYS A 317 45.75 22.88 20.99
CA LYS A 317 45.39 22.04 22.13
C LYS A 317 44.41 22.74 23.06
N ARG A 318 44.64 24.01 23.42
CA ARG A 318 43.72 24.79 24.27
C ARG A 318 42.36 24.99 23.60
N ALA A 319 42.35 25.30 22.30
CA ALA A 319 41.13 25.41 21.49
C ALA A 319 40.36 24.08 21.35
N THR A 320 41.06 22.94 21.39
CA THR A 320 40.46 21.61 21.22
C THR A 320 40.05 20.95 22.54
N LEU A 321 40.74 21.25 23.66
CA LEU A 321 40.48 20.65 24.99
C LEU A 321 39.58 21.51 25.90
N GLU A 322 39.62 22.84 25.82
CA GLU A 322 38.71 23.71 26.61
C GLU A 322 37.38 24.01 25.91
N ARG A 323 37.22 23.58 24.65
CA ARG A 323 35.95 23.61 23.92
C ARG A 323 35.69 22.25 23.29
N VAL A 324 35.19 21.30 24.07
CA VAL A 324 33.96 20.66 23.58
C VAL A 324 32.89 21.71 23.88
N PRO A 325 32.40 22.48 22.89
CA PRO A 325 31.35 23.46 23.13
C PRO A 325 30.24 22.78 23.95
N GLU A 326 29.71 23.45 24.97
CA GLU A 326 28.51 22.93 25.66
C GLU A 326 27.37 22.63 24.66
N ASP A 327 27.41 23.27 23.49
CA ASP A 327 26.53 23.05 22.34
C ASP A 327 26.75 21.70 21.62
N LEU A 328 27.95 21.12 21.70
CA LEU A 328 28.31 19.82 21.11
C LEU A 328 28.07 18.65 22.07
N LYS A 329 27.95 18.90 23.38
CA LYS A 329 27.65 17.86 24.38
C LYS A 329 26.29 17.17 24.10
N PRO A 330 25.20 17.90 23.82
CA PRO A 330 23.94 17.30 23.39
C PRO A 330 24.05 16.51 22.08
N GLN A 331 24.91 16.96 21.16
CA GLN A 331 25.15 16.24 19.89
C GLN A 331 25.93 14.95 20.12
N LEU A 332 26.94 14.98 21.00
CA LEU A 332 27.71 13.80 21.38
C LEU A 332 26.84 12.80 22.15
N ASP A 333 25.99 13.27 23.07
CA ASP A 333 25.00 12.45 23.78
C ASP A 333 23.96 11.86 22.83
N TYR A 334 23.50 12.65 21.85
CA TYR A 334 22.61 12.18 20.80
C TYR A 334 23.28 11.11 19.94
N ILE A 335 24.53 11.32 19.52
CA ILE A 335 25.31 10.34 18.75
C ILE A 335 25.54 9.08 19.60
N SER A 336 25.91 9.21 20.87
CA SER A 336 26.16 8.07 21.77
C SER A 336 24.88 7.25 21.97
N ARG A 337 23.75 7.90 22.25
CA ARG A 337 22.44 7.22 22.33
C ARG A 337 22.04 6.58 21.01
N THR A 338 22.31 7.25 19.89
CA THR A 338 22.04 6.71 18.56
C THR A 338 22.86 5.46 18.31
N VAL A 339 24.15 5.47 18.64
CA VAL A 339 25.06 4.34 18.51
C VAL A 339 24.63 3.19 19.44
N GLU A 340 24.30 3.46 20.70
CA GLU A 340 23.75 2.45 21.64
C GLU A 340 22.47 1.82 21.10
N THR A 341 21.54 2.63 20.57
CA THR A 341 20.30 2.13 19.96
C THR A 341 20.58 1.26 18.73
N HIS A 342 21.57 1.62 17.91
CA HIS A 342 21.98 0.81 16.76
C HIS A 342 22.66 -0.49 17.18
N ILE A 343 23.48 -0.48 18.23
CA ILE A 343 24.10 -1.69 18.80
C ILE A 343 23.02 -2.64 19.31
N ASP A 344 22.04 -2.14 20.08
CA ASP A 344 20.90 -2.92 20.55
C ASP A 344 20.09 -3.51 19.37
N LEU A 345 19.87 -2.72 18.32
CA LEU A 345 19.16 -3.17 17.13
C LEU A 345 19.93 -4.29 16.41
N LEU A 346 21.25 -4.11 16.23
CA LEU A 346 22.13 -5.09 15.60
C LEU A 346 22.16 -6.39 16.39
N GLN A 347 22.24 -6.35 17.72
CA GLN A 347 22.17 -7.54 18.57
C GLN A 347 20.82 -8.25 18.45
N ARG A 348 19.70 -7.51 18.39
CA ARG A 348 18.37 -8.11 18.11
C ARG A 348 18.25 -8.69 16.70
N HIS A 349 18.92 -8.08 15.72
CA HIS A 349 19.01 -8.60 14.35
C HIS A 349 19.88 -9.86 14.28
N GLU A 350 20.98 -9.93 15.02
CA GLU A 350 21.86 -11.11 15.13
C GLU A 350 21.12 -12.29 15.78
N VAL A 351 20.40 -12.06 16.89
CA VAL A 351 19.56 -13.09 17.54
C VAL A 351 18.44 -13.57 16.61
N ARG A 352 17.85 -12.67 15.80
CA ARG A 352 16.88 -13.06 14.76
C ARG A 352 17.54 -13.82 13.63
N LEU A 353 18.68 -13.39 13.09
CA LEU A 353 19.37 -14.09 11.99
C LEU A 353 19.76 -15.52 12.38
N ASN A 354 20.05 -15.76 13.67
CA ASN A 354 20.33 -17.09 14.21
C ASN A 354 19.07 -17.94 14.49
N SER A 355 17.86 -17.38 14.40
CA SER A 355 16.58 -18.06 14.69
C SER A 355 15.54 -17.98 13.56
N VAL A 356 15.82 -17.19 12.52
CA VAL A 356 14.93 -17.00 11.37
C VAL A 356 15.06 -18.21 10.46
N THR A 357 14.00 -19.01 10.43
CA THR A 357 13.79 -20.03 9.42
C THR A 357 13.46 -19.38 8.07
N THR A 358 13.69 -20.10 6.98
CA THR A 358 13.39 -19.65 5.62
C THR A 358 11.94 -19.17 5.46
N ASP A 359 11.00 -19.81 6.17
CA ASP A 359 9.57 -19.45 6.19
C ASP A 359 9.29 -18.10 6.87
N GLU A 360 10.02 -17.79 7.95
CA GLU A 360 9.89 -16.52 8.66
C GLU A 360 10.46 -15.36 7.82
N LEU A 361 11.53 -15.64 7.06
CA LEU A 361 12.12 -14.71 6.08
C LEU A 361 11.12 -14.40 4.94
N TYR A 362 10.41 -15.41 4.44
CA TYR A 362 9.33 -15.24 3.45
C TYR A 362 8.16 -14.40 4.00
N ARG A 363 7.74 -14.63 5.24
CA ARG A 363 6.68 -13.83 5.89
C ARG A 363 7.08 -12.38 6.07
N GLN A 364 8.30 -12.13 6.51
CA GLN A 364 8.78 -10.75 6.72
C GLN A 364 8.94 -10.01 5.40
N MET A 365 9.41 -10.69 4.33
CA MET A 365 9.40 -10.13 2.98
C MET A 365 7.99 -9.82 2.48
N ASP A 366 7.03 -10.75 2.62
CA ASP A 366 5.64 -10.52 2.19
C ASP A 366 4.98 -9.38 2.99
N SER A 367 5.26 -9.30 4.30
CA SER A 367 4.79 -8.22 5.17
C SER A 367 5.38 -6.86 4.78
N GLN A 368 6.70 -6.78 4.55
CA GLN A 368 7.34 -5.54 4.11
C GLN A 368 6.89 -5.12 2.72
N PHE A 369 6.68 -6.09 1.82
CA PHE A 369 6.16 -5.82 0.47
C PHE A 369 4.73 -5.25 0.54
N ARG A 370 3.86 -5.82 1.38
CA ARG A 370 2.50 -5.29 1.64
C ARG A 370 2.51 -3.93 2.34
N GLN A 371 3.49 -3.65 3.20
CA GLN A 371 3.62 -2.35 3.88
C GLN A 371 4.14 -1.26 2.94
N ALA A 372 5.14 -1.56 2.11
CA ALA A 372 5.78 -0.60 1.21
C ALA A 372 4.94 -0.29 -0.03
N TYR A 373 4.22 -1.27 -0.56
CA TYR A 373 3.47 -1.12 -1.82
C TYR A 373 1.95 -1.21 -1.64
N GLY A 374 1.48 -1.42 -0.40
CA GLY A 374 0.10 -1.80 -0.14
C GLY A 374 -0.20 -3.20 -0.70
N VAL A 375 -1.37 -3.75 -0.39
CA VAL A 375 -1.96 -4.75 -1.29
C VAL A 375 -2.24 -3.99 -2.60
N PRO A 376 -1.62 -4.35 -3.74
CA PRO A 376 -1.82 -3.67 -5.01
C PRO A 376 -3.30 -3.40 -5.23
N ASN A 377 -3.68 -2.21 -5.69
CA ASN A 377 -5.08 -1.85 -5.90
C ASN A 377 -5.81 -2.90 -6.77
N GLU A 378 -5.08 -3.58 -7.66
CA GLU A 378 -5.58 -4.70 -8.43
C GLU A 378 -5.93 -5.93 -7.57
N LEU A 379 -5.11 -6.29 -6.56
CA LEU A 379 -5.38 -7.36 -5.61
C LEU A 379 -6.52 -6.98 -4.65
N ARG A 380 -6.61 -5.72 -4.22
CA ARG A 380 -7.78 -5.22 -3.47
C ARG A 380 -9.06 -5.35 -4.30
N GLY A 381 -8.98 -5.05 -5.60
CA GLY A 381 -10.07 -5.26 -6.55
C GLY A 381 -10.42 -6.74 -6.76
N ILE A 382 -9.42 -7.64 -6.79
CA ILE A 382 -9.64 -9.09 -6.86
C ILE A 382 -10.34 -9.59 -5.60
N VAL A 383 -9.89 -9.20 -4.41
CA VAL A 383 -10.52 -9.58 -3.13
C VAL A 383 -11.96 -9.08 -3.07
N GLN A 384 -12.24 -7.83 -3.48
CA GLN A 384 -13.61 -7.31 -3.54
C GLN A 384 -14.49 -8.05 -4.56
N ARG A 385 -13.93 -8.42 -5.72
CA ARG A 385 -14.64 -9.23 -6.72
C ARG A 385 -14.91 -10.65 -6.21
N GLN A 386 -13.95 -11.26 -5.52
CA GLN A 386 -14.07 -12.58 -4.92
C GLN A 386 -15.14 -12.61 -3.83
N SER A 387 -15.17 -11.61 -2.94
CA SER A 387 -16.27 -11.45 -1.95
C SER A 387 -17.63 -11.21 -2.60
N LYS A 388 -17.70 -10.49 -3.74
CA LYS A 388 -18.95 -10.35 -4.51
C LYS A 388 -19.42 -11.68 -5.10
N VAL A 389 -18.51 -12.48 -5.65
CA VAL A 389 -18.82 -13.82 -6.18
C VAL A 389 -19.29 -14.75 -5.06
N GLU A 390 -18.62 -14.76 -3.91
CA GLU A 390 -19.06 -15.54 -2.74
C GLU A 390 -20.45 -15.14 -2.25
N ALA A 391 -20.74 -13.83 -2.20
CA ALA A 391 -22.07 -13.35 -1.82
C ALA A 391 -23.13 -13.85 -2.80
N ILE A 392 -22.87 -13.78 -4.11
CA ILE A 392 -23.77 -14.29 -5.15
C ILE A 392 -23.98 -15.80 -5.00
N CYS A 393 -22.91 -16.57 -4.80
CA CYS A 393 -22.99 -18.02 -4.62
C CYS A 393 -23.82 -18.39 -3.38
N LYS A 394 -23.66 -17.66 -2.26
CA LYS A 394 -24.50 -17.83 -1.06
C LYS A 394 -25.97 -17.58 -1.36
N THR A 395 -26.31 -16.47 -2.03
CA THR A 395 -27.70 -16.18 -2.38
C THR A 395 -28.29 -17.24 -3.31
N HIS A 396 -27.49 -17.78 -4.23
CA HIS A 396 -27.89 -18.89 -5.09
C HIS A 396 -28.17 -20.16 -4.30
N HIS A 397 -27.31 -20.49 -3.33
CA HIS A 397 -27.47 -21.67 -2.48
C HIS A 397 -28.73 -21.56 -1.62
N GLU A 398 -28.99 -20.40 -1.03
CA GLU A 398 -30.22 -20.13 -0.24
C GLU A 398 -31.48 -20.17 -1.11
N SER A 399 -31.45 -19.56 -2.30
CA SER A 399 -32.57 -19.60 -3.25
C SER A 399 -32.85 -21.01 -3.74
N PHE A 400 -31.81 -21.79 -4.05
CA PHE A 400 -31.94 -23.17 -4.49
C PHE A 400 -32.53 -24.05 -3.38
N ASN A 401 -32.05 -23.90 -2.15
CA ASN A 401 -32.59 -24.62 -0.99
C ASN A 401 -34.08 -24.28 -0.77
N ASN A 402 -34.46 -22.99 -0.83
CA ASN A 402 -35.86 -22.58 -0.70
C ASN A 402 -36.77 -23.17 -1.80
N ILE A 403 -36.30 -23.21 -3.05
CA ILE A 403 -37.04 -23.84 -4.15
C ILE A 403 -37.15 -25.35 -3.90
N HIS A 404 -36.07 -26.00 -3.51
CA HIS A 404 -36.04 -27.43 -3.21
C HIS A 404 -37.03 -27.78 -2.09
N THR A 405 -37.04 -27.04 -0.98
CA THR A 405 -37.98 -27.22 0.13
C THR A 405 -39.44 -27.01 -0.30
N ARG A 406 -39.72 -26.02 -1.15
CA ARG A 406 -41.09 -25.84 -1.71
C ARG A 406 -41.51 -26.99 -2.61
N ILE A 407 -40.60 -27.50 -3.45
CA ILE A 407 -40.86 -28.67 -4.29
C ILE A 407 -41.14 -29.91 -3.44
N GLU A 408 -40.36 -30.14 -2.38
CA GLU A 408 -40.60 -31.22 -1.44
C GLU A 408 -41.95 -31.09 -0.73
N ALA A 409 -42.30 -29.89 -0.25
CA ALA A 409 -43.60 -29.63 0.38
C ALA A 409 -44.77 -29.93 -0.58
N MET A 410 -44.70 -29.43 -1.82
CA MET A 410 -45.70 -29.73 -2.86
C MET A 410 -45.77 -31.23 -3.19
N ALA A 411 -44.63 -31.92 -3.27
CA ALA A 411 -44.59 -33.36 -3.51
C ALA A 411 -45.16 -34.18 -2.35
N THR A 412 -45.10 -33.65 -1.12
CA THR A 412 -45.65 -34.27 0.09
C THR A 412 -47.17 -34.08 0.16
N GLU A 413 -47.66 -32.87 -0.14
CA GLU A 413 -49.10 -32.57 -0.26
C GLU A 413 -49.78 -33.39 -1.37
N LEU A 414 -49.12 -33.54 -2.52
CA LEU A 414 -49.61 -34.36 -3.62
C LEU A 414 -49.64 -35.87 -3.27
N ARG A 415 -48.67 -36.34 -2.47
CA ARG A 415 -48.68 -37.71 -1.94
C ARG A 415 -49.76 -37.94 -0.89
N GLY A 416 -49.97 -36.99 0.02
CA GLY A 416 -51.04 -37.03 1.02
C GLY A 416 -52.43 -36.99 0.37
N SER A 417 -52.61 -36.19 -0.68
CA SER A 417 -53.88 -36.08 -1.41
C SER A 417 -54.23 -37.36 -2.20
N LYS A 418 -53.24 -38.18 -2.57
CA LYS A 418 -53.48 -39.50 -3.18
C LYS A 418 -53.99 -40.54 -2.18
N TYR A 419 -53.65 -40.42 -0.89
CA TYR A 419 -54.10 -41.34 0.16
C TYR A 419 -55.50 -41.01 0.71
N ILE A 420 -56.03 -39.80 0.46
CA ILE A 420 -57.37 -39.39 0.88
C ILE A 420 -58.45 -39.77 -0.18
N ARG A 421 -58.03 -40.17 -1.39
CA ARG A 421 -58.91 -40.57 -2.50
C ARG A 421 -58.95 -42.09 -2.80
N SER A 422 -58.31 -42.90 -1.96
CA SER A 422 -58.47 -44.37 -1.92
C SER A 422 -59.30 -44.75 -0.71
#